data_AF-A0A6V7XH96-F1
#
_entry.id   AF-A0A6V7XH96-F1
#
_cell.length_a   1.000
_cell.length_b   1.000
_cell.length_c   1.000
_cell.angle_alpha   90.00
_cell.angle_beta   90.00
_cell.angle_gamma   90.00
#
_symmetry.space_group_name_H-M   'P 1'
#
loop_
_entity.id
_entity.type
_entity.pdbx_description
1 polymer ?
#
loop_
_entity_poly.entity_id
_entity_poly.type
_entity_poly.pdbx_seq_one_letter_code
_entity_poly.pdbx_strand_id
1 'polypeptide(L)'
;MEITGVQYRSIVGSLLQAPWACGYAFLALVAYIFRSWTSIQLITSTLHFFALFLVHHLPESPRWLIVTNRVDEAEKIIRKLRSACHFNKSSLPSDLELVRHSEMRKWIDHNQRPHFLHSFKSPTMAFRNVIIGLVWIATALVYYGIVIALSDQSTPARAMFAGNFFLNNAIAGAIELPTLIACVFLLHKGGRKWSQVISLICAGTLIFAAMCLSLRGEMAFSLLFLLAGKACIQGAFNILYIFTSELYPTVIRNSAVGTCSMIARIGSAASGYIAILSDVTLPIVPMAVFCVFSLFAGVLIYFLPETRDLPLPETMYDAVRMLNSSGERYRCIGGNQAADGGEHEDDFDDYYVTKANNNEDNNTTLSDVEEEKEIGDDVFLYTNVSKR
;
A
#
# COMPACT_ATOMS: atom_id res chain seq x y z
N MET A 1 -8.84 -2.56 -6.94
CA MET A 1 -8.96 -1.10 -6.71
C MET A 1 -9.07 -0.30 -7.99
N GLU A 2 -8.43 -0.73 -9.09
CA GLU A 2 -8.49 0.00 -10.36
C GLU A 2 -9.85 -0.08 -11.07
N ILE A 3 -10.59 -1.16 -10.90
CA ILE A 3 -11.89 -1.38 -11.59
C ILE A 3 -13.06 -0.75 -10.81
N THR A 4 -12.78 -0.07 -9.68
CA THR A 4 -13.80 0.32 -8.70
C THR A 4 -13.82 1.83 -8.47
N GLY A 5 -15.02 2.40 -8.45
CA GLY A 5 -15.26 3.84 -8.21
C GLY A 5 -14.72 4.30 -6.86
N VAL A 6 -14.34 5.58 -6.77
CA VAL A 6 -13.65 6.20 -5.62
C VAL A 6 -14.34 5.90 -4.28
N GLN A 7 -15.68 5.94 -4.26
CA GLN A 7 -16.51 5.73 -3.07
C GLN A 7 -16.46 4.29 -2.52
N TYR A 8 -16.20 3.29 -3.37
CA TYR A 8 -16.17 1.88 -2.98
C TYR A 8 -14.75 1.34 -2.75
N ARG A 9 -13.72 2.18 -2.92
CA ARG A 9 -12.32 1.73 -2.82
C ARG A 9 -11.96 1.18 -1.45
N SER A 10 -12.42 1.81 -0.37
CA SER A 10 -12.16 1.33 0.99
C SER A 10 -12.82 -0.02 1.27
N ILE A 11 -14.04 -0.23 0.74
CA ILE A 11 -14.78 -1.48 0.86
C ILE A 11 -14.09 -2.59 0.07
N VAL A 12 -13.80 -2.36 -1.21
CA VAL A 12 -13.18 -3.34 -2.10
C VAL A 12 -11.73 -3.62 -1.67
N GLY A 13 -10.99 -2.60 -1.23
CA GLY A 13 -9.65 -2.74 -0.67
C GLY A 13 -9.64 -3.63 0.57
N SER A 14 -10.63 -3.47 1.46
CA SER A 14 -10.77 -4.32 2.64
C SER A 14 -11.22 -5.75 2.31
N LEU A 15 -12.11 -5.91 1.33
CA LEU A 15 -12.56 -7.22 0.86
C LEU A 15 -11.41 -8.06 0.26
N LEU A 16 -10.34 -7.44 -0.23
CA LEU A 16 -9.16 -8.14 -0.72
C LEU A 16 -8.45 -8.96 0.38
N GLN A 17 -8.67 -8.62 1.65
CA GLN A 17 -8.15 -9.38 2.80
C GLN A 17 -9.08 -10.49 3.28
N ALA A 18 -10.34 -10.54 2.80
CA ALA A 18 -11.27 -11.58 3.23
C ALA A 18 -10.83 -13.01 2.85
N PRO A 19 -10.26 -13.27 1.66
CA PRO A 19 -9.71 -14.59 1.32
C PRO A 19 -8.60 -15.04 2.26
N TRP A 20 -7.78 -14.10 2.77
CA TRP A 20 -6.73 -14.40 3.75
C TRP A 20 -7.34 -14.90 5.07
N ALA A 21 -8.33 -14.18 5.60
CA ALA A 21 -9.06 -14.57 6.81
C ALA A 21 -9.75 -15.94 6.67
N CYS A 22 -10.48 -16.14 5.56
CA CYS A 22 -11.16 -17.39 5.26
C CYS A 22 -10.16 -18.56 5.12
N GLY A 23 -9.05 -18.32 4.40
CA GLY A 23 -7.99 -19.32 4.22
C GLY A 23 -7.35 -19.71 5.54
N TYR A 24 -7.13 -18.75 6.44
CA TYR A 24 -6.54 -19.02 7.75
C TYR A 24 -7.46 -19.86 8.64
N ALA A 25 -8.76 -19.51 8.72
CA ALA A 25 -9.74 -20.29 9.46
C ALA A 25 -9.93 -21.70 8.86
N PHE A 26 -9.96 -21.80 7.53
CA PHE A 26 -10.06 -23.08 6.82
C PHE A 26 -8.83 -23.96 7.06
N LEU A 27 -7.62 -23.39 7.08
CA LEU A 27 -6.40 -24.12 7.38
C LEU A 27 -6.43 -24.71 8.80
N ALA A 28 -6.93 -23.97 9.79
CA ALA A 28 -7.11 -24.47 11.15
C ALA A 28 -8.08 -25.68 11.22
N LEU A 29 -9.16 -25.65 10.44
CA LEU A 29 -10.11 -26.76 10.32
C LEU A 29 -9.47 -28.01 9.69
N VAL A 30 -8.76 -27.84 8.57
CA VAL A 30 -8.05 -28.93 7.91
C VAL A 30 -7.01 -29.54 8.86
N ALA A 31 -6.26 -28.71 9.57
CA ALA A 31 -5.27 -29.17 10.55
C ALA A 31 -5.91 -29.98 11.69
N TYR A 32 -7.09 -29.58 12.16
CA TYR A 32 -7.84 -30.29 13.20
C TYR A 32 -8.31 -31.68 12.77
N ILE A 33 -8.79 -31.82 11.53
CA ILE A 33 -9.35 -33.07 10.99
C ILE A 33 -8.24 -34.08 10.66
N PHE A 34 -7.22 -33.68 9.91
CA PHE A 34 -6.26 -34.62 9.33
C PHE A 34 -5.05 -34.91 10.23
N ARG A 35 -4.66 -33.95 11.09
CA ARG A 35 -3.54 -34.06 12.05
C ARG A 35 -2.20 -34.59 11.49
N SER A 36 -2.04 -34.58 10.17
CA SER A 36 -0.83 -34.99 9.46
C SER A 36 -0.34 -33.85 8.58
N TRP A 37 0.93 -33.48 8.74
CA TRP A 37 1.54 -32.39 7.96
C TRP A 37 1.54 -32.69 6.46
N THR A 38 1.68 -33.96 6.05
CA THR A 38 1.65 -34.37 4.64
C THR A 38 0.25 -34.17 4.04
N SER A 39 -0.80 -34.60 4.74
CA SER A 39 -2.18 -34.41 4.29
C SER A 39 -2.55 -32.93 4.19
N ILE A 40 -2.13 -32.12 5.17
CA ILE A 40 -2.33 -30.66 5.15
C ILE A 40 -1.67 -30.07 3.90
N GLN A 41 -0.41 -30.41 3.63
CA GLN A 41 0.30 -29.89 2.45
C GLN A 41 -0.28 -30.37 1.12
N LEU A 42 -0.76 -31.60 1.04
CA LEU A 42 -1.37 -32.14 -0.16
C LEU A 42 -2.70 -31.41 -0.47
N ILE A 43 -3.54 -31.20 0.54
CA ILE A 43 -4.82 -30.50 0.40
C ILE A 43 -4.58 -29.05 -0.01
N THR A 44 -3.68 -28.34 0.66
CA THR A 44 -3.37 -26.94 0.31
C THR A 44 -2.80 -26.86 -1.10
N SER A 45 -1.86 -27.72 -1.49
CA SER A 45 -1.27 -27.74 -2.84
C SER A 45 -2.33 -28.00 -3.91
N THR A 46 -3.26 -28.93 -3.64
CA THR A 46 -4.37 -29.25 -4.54
C THR A 46 -5.29 -28.05 -4.74
N LEU A 47 -5.62 -27.32 -3.67
CA LEU A 47 -6.43 -26.10 -3.76
C LEU A 47 -5.75 -25.00 -4.58
N HIS A 48 -4.44 -24.82 -4.43
CA HIS A 48 -3.67 -23.87 -5.25
C HIS A 48 -3.67 -24.26 -6.73
N PHE A 49 -3.57 -25.56 -7.04
CA PHE A 49 -3.65 -26.05 -8.40
C PHE A 49 -5.01 -25.72 -9.05
N PHE A 50 -6.12 -25.92 -8.33
CA PHE A 50 -7.44 -25.50 -8.81
C PHE A 50 -7.56 -23.98 -8.98
N ALA A 51 -6.94 -23.20 -8.10
CA ALA A 51 -6.92 -21.75 -8.23
C ALA A 51 -6.22 -21.28 -9.52
N LEU A 52 -5.13 -21.95 -9.95
CA LEU A 52 -4.47 -21.65 -11.23
C LEU A 52 -5.39 -21.85 -12.43
N PHE A 53 -6.25 -22.88 -12.39
CA PHE A 53 -7.25 -23.10 -13.42
C PHE A 53 -8.29 -21.98 -13.46
N LEU A 54 -8.73 -21.48 -12.30
CA LEU A 54 -9.63 -20.33 -12.22
C LEU A 54 -9.01 -19.04 -12.78
N VAL A 55 -7.71 -18.82 -12.55
CA VAL A 55 -6.98 -17.66 -13.09
C VAL A 55 -6.95 -17.68 -14.62
N HIS A 56 -6.83 -18.85 -15.24
CA HIS A 56 -6.87 -18.97 -16.71
C HIS A 56 -8.20 -18.50 -17.31
N HIS A 57 -9.30 -18.62 -16.57
CA HIS A 57 -10.63 -18.18 -17.01
C HIS A 57 -10.94 -16.72 -16.65
N LEU A 58 -10.09 -16.04 -15.89
CA LEU A 58 -10.30 -14.64 -15.53
C LEU A 58 -10.03 -13.74 -16.75
N PRO A 59 -10.96 -12.83 -17.10
CA PRO A 59 -10.70 -11.85 -18.15
C PRO A 59 -9.62 -10.86 -17.71
N GLU A 60 -8.83 -10.38 -18.67
CA GLU A 60 -7.84 -9.34 -18.42
C GLU A 60 -8.46 -8.03 -17.91
N SER A 61 -7.67 -7.25 -17.17
CA SER A 61 -8.13 -5.97 -16.61
C SER A 61 -8.52 -5.01 -17.74
N PRO A 62 -9.76 -4.46 -17.75
CA PRO A 62 -10.17 -3.50 -18.78
C PRO A 62 -9.25 -2.28 -18.88
N ARG A 63 -8.71 -1.82 -17.75
CA ARG A 63 -7.74 -0.73 -17.73
C ARG A 63 -6.42 -1.12 -18.39
N TRP A 64 -5.93 -2.34 -18.14
CA TRP A 64 -4.71 -2.82 -18.79
C TRP A 64 -4.91 -2.94 -20.31
N LEU A 65 -6.10 -3.38 -20.75
CA LEU A 65 -6.45 -3.44 -22.17
C LEU A 65 -6.52 -2.05 -22.83
N ILE A 66 -7.18 -1.08 -22.20
CA ILE A 66 -7.21 0.32 -22.67
C ILE A 66 -5.78 0.87 -22.77
N VAL A 67 -5.00 0.63 -21.71
CA VAL A 67 -3.61 1.07 -21.65
C VAL A 67 -2.75 0.29 -22.65
N THR A 68 -3.06 -0.92 -23.09
CA THR A 68 -2.28 -1.63 -24.14
C THR A 68 -2.80 -1.39 -25.55
N ASN A 69 -3.63 -0.35 -25.75
CA ASN A 69 -4.26 0.00 -27.02
C ASN A 69 -5.20 -1.08 -27.57
N ARG A 70 -5.73 -1.95 -26.69
CA ARG A 70 -6.72 -2.99 -26.98
C ARG A 70 -8.11 -2.57 -26.50
N VAL A 71 -8.56 -1.40 -26.97
CA VAL A 71 -9.78 -0.74 -26.47
C VAL A 71 -11.04 -1.54 -26.80
N ASP A 72 -11.12 -2.17 -27.97
CA ASP A 72 -12.26 -3.00 -28.38
C ASP A 72 -12.50 -4.19 -27.45
N GLU A 73 -11.42 -4.79 -26.93
CA GLU A 73 -11.51 -5.90 -25.99
C GLU A 73 -11.94 -5.44 -24.60
N ALA A 74 -11.43 -4.28 -24.16
CA ALA A 74 -11.87 -3.66 -22.93
C ALA A 74 -13.37 -3.35 -22.98
N GLU A 75 -13.85 -2.81 -24.10
CA GLU A 75 -15.27 -2.50 -24.30
C GLU A 75 -16.14 -3.76 -24.25
N LYS A 76 -15.73 -4.84 -24.93
CA LYS A 76 -16.43 -6.14 -24.87
C LYS A 76 -16.55 -6.66 -23.44
N ILE A 77 -15.47 -6.59 -22.64
CA ILE A 77 -15.48 -7.04 -21.25
C ILE A 77 -16.40 -6.15 -20.40
N ILE A 78 -16.34 -4.83 -20.55
CA ILE A 78 -17.20 -3.90 -19.80
C ILE A 78 -18.68 -4.13 -20.16
N ARG A 79 -19.00 -4.33 -21.44
CA ARG A 79 -20.37 -4.65 -21.89
C ARG A 79 -20.85 -6.00 -21.35
N LYS A 80 -19.98 -7.02 -21.33
CA LYS A 80 -20.30 -8.33 -20.74
C LYS A 80 -20.55 -8.24 -19.23
N LEU A 81 -19.69 -7.54 -18.49
CA LEU A 81 -19.87 -7.28 -17.06
C LEU A 81 -21.17 -6.51 -16.78
N ARG A 82 -21.50 -5.52 -17.61
CA ARG A 82 -22.76 -4.78 -17.53
C ARG A 82 -23.99 -5.69 -17.74
N SER A 83 -23.93 -6.59 -18.72
CA SER A 83 -25.03 -7.54 -18.97
C SER A 83 -25.23 -8.53 -17.81
N ALA A 84 -24.16 -8.85 -17.08
CA ALA A 84 -24.21 -9.70 -15.89
C ALA A 84 -24.70 -8.95 -14.64
N CYS A 85 -24.38 -7.64 -14.51
CA CYS A 85 -24.79 -6.80 -13.40
C CYS A 85 -26.16 -6.14 -13.64
N HIS A 86 -27.24 -6.86 -13.37
CA HIS A 86 -28.62 -6.35 -13.51
C HIS A 86 -28.98 -5.16 -12.58
N PHE A 87 -28.17 -4.91 -11.54
CA PHE A 87 -28.49 -3.97 -10.46
C PHE A 87 -28.01 -2.53 -10.66
N ASN A 88 -27.07 -2.26 -11.58
CA ASN A 88 -26.53 -0.91 -11.76
C ASN A 88 -26.51 -0.50 -13.24
N LYS A 89 -27.49 0.31 -13.66
CA LYS A 89 -27.61 0.87 -15.02
C LYS A 89 -26.86 2.19 -15.17
N SER A 90 -25.68 2.34 -14.56
CA SER A 90 -24.87 3.54 -14.77
C SER A 90 -24.42 3.65 -16.23
N SER A 91 -24.32 4.87 -16.76
CA SER A 91 -23.78 5.13 -18.11
C SER A 91 -22.34 4.62 -18.20
N LEU A 92 -21.95 4.16 -19.39
CA LEU A 92 -20.54 3.88 -19.67
C LEU A 92 -19.76 5.17 -19.39
N PRO A 93 -18.58 5.12 -18.74
CA PRO A 93 -17.71 6.29 -18.69
C PRO A 93 -17.53 6.81 -20.12
N SER A 94 -17.64 8.13 -20.28
CA SER A 94 -17.61 8.77 -21.60
C SER A 94 -16.33 8.39 -22.35
N ASP A 95 -16.36 8.44 -23.69
CA ASP A 95 -15.17 8.26 -24.52
C ASP A 95 -13.99 9.13 -24.05
N LEU A 96 -14.29 10.26 -23.39
CA LEU A 96 -13.35 11.16 -22.75
C LEU A 96 -12.54 10.51 -21.59
N GLU A 97 -13.14 9.65 -20.76
CA GLU A 97 -12.39 8.92 -19.70
C GLU A 97 -11.48 7.82 -20.29
N LEU A 98 -11.91 7.19 -21.39
CA LEU A 98 -11.12 6.21 -22.15
C LEU A 98 -9.93 6.90 -22.85
N VAL A 99 -10.17 8.06 -23.46
CA VAL A 99 -9.15 8.91 -24.08
C VAL A 99 -8.14 9.41 -23.05
N ARG A 100 -8.59 9.88 -21.87
CA ARG A 100 -7.70 10.33 -20.78
C ARG A 100 -6.71 9.24 -20.34
N HIS A 101 -7.14 7.99 -20.28
CA HIS A 101 -6.25 6.86 -19.98
C HIS A 101 -5.25 6.55 -21.09
N SER A 102 -5.62 6.77 -22.36
CA SER A 102 -4.72 6.64 -23.51
C SER A 102 -3.70 7.79 -23.61
N GLU A 103 -4.10 9.01 -23.24
CA GLU A 103 -3.23 10.19 -23.17
C GLU A 103 -2.23 10.09 -22.02
N MET A 104 -2.66 9.55 -20.86
CA MET A 104 -1.75 9.25 -19.75
C MET A 104 -0.61 8.32 -20.18
N ARG A 105 -0.86 7.39 -21.12
CA ARG A 105 0.22 6.60 -21.73
C ARG A 105 1.14 7.44 -22.61
N LYS A 106 0.60 8.28 -23.50
CA LYS A 106 1.45 9.14 -24.37
C LYS A 106 2.40 9.99 -23.53
N TRP A 107 1.91 10.51 -22.39
CA TRP A 107 2.75 11.17 -21.40
C TRP A 107 3.81 10.24 -20.78
N ILE A 108 3.45 9.03 -20.32
CA ILE A 108 4.40 8.05 -19.75
C ILE A 108 5.47 7.59 -20.77
N ASP A 109 5.10 7.47 -22.04
CA ASP A 109 5.99 7.02 -23.12
C ASP A 109 6.97 8.13 -23.52
N HIS A 110 6.54 9.40 -23.51
CA HIS A 110 7.41 10.56 -23.72
C HIS A 110 8.33 10.84 -22.52
N ASN A 111 7.88 10.62 -21.28
CA ASN A 111 8.60 11.04 -20.05
C ASN A 111 9.43 9.94 -19.33
N GLN A 112 9.78 8.84 -20.01
CA GLN A 112 10.38 7.62 -19.43
C GLN A 112 9.48 6.96 -18.37
N ARG A 113 9.37 5.63 -18.38
CA ARG A 113 8.64 4.90 -17.34
C ARG A 113 9.26 5.23 -15.97
N PRO A 114 8.58 5.94 -15.06
CA PRO A 114 9.17 6.28 -13.78
C PRO A 114 9.39 4.99 -13.00
N HIS A 115 10.65 4.60 -12.83
CA HIS A 115 10.99 3.44 -12.04
C HIS A 115 10.69 3.74 -10.56
N PHE A 116 10.30 2.74 -9.76
CA PHE A 116 10.04 2.95 -8.32
C PHE A 116 11.25 3.59 -7.62
N LEU A 117 12.48 3.26 -8.06
CA LEU A 117 13.71 3.86 -7.54
C LEU A 117 13.81 5.38 -7.79
N HIS A 118 13.13 5.93 -8.79
CA HIS A 118 13.09 7.39 -8.98
C HIS A 118 12.38 8.11 -7.83
N SER A 119 11.50 7.42 -7.08
CA SER A 119 10.90 7.99 -5.88
C SER A 119 11.93 8.29 -4.78
N PHE A 120 13.10 7.65 -4.78
CA PHE A 120 14.16 7.95 -3.81
C PHE A 120 14.98 9.20 -4.17
N LYS A 121 14.84 9.76 -5.37
CA LYS A 121 15.57 10.99 -5.76
C LYS A 121 15.09 12.22 -5.01
N SER A 122 13.78 12.29 -4.70
CA SER A 122 13.24 13.38 -3.89
C SER A 122 13.42 13.07 -2.40
N PRO A 123 14.03 13.95 -1.59
CA PRO A 123 14.28 13.69 -0.17
C PRO A 123 12.99 13.48 0.62
N THR A 124 11.92 14.21 0.27
CA THR A 124 10.59 14.11 0.88
C THR A 124 9.94 12.76 0.61
N MET A 125 10.11 12.23 -0.61
CA MET A 125 9.64 10.90 -1.01
C MET A 125 10.47 9.77 -0.40
N ALA A 126 11.79 9.94 -0.33
CA ALA A 126 12.69 8.98 0.29
C ALA A 126 12.36 8.81 1.79
N PHE A 127 12.18 9.92 2.51
CA PHE A 127 11.77 9.91 3.92
C PHE A 127 10.45 9.15 4.12
N ARG A 128 9.47 9.41 3.26
CA ARG A 128 8.18 8.72 3.23
C ARG A 128 8.31 7.22 2.98
N ASN A 129 9.13 6.83 2.00
CA ASN A 129 9.42 5.43 1.68
C ASN A 129 10.04 4.70 2.88
N VAL A 130 10.98 5.34 3.59
CA VAL A 130 11.63 4.78 4.78
C VAL A 130 10.62 4.57 5.90
N ILE A 131 9.81 5.59 6.23
CA ILE A 131 8.77 5.48 7.26
C ILE A 131 7.81 4.35 6.95
N ILE A 132 7.30 4.29 5.73
CA ILE A 132 6.34 3.26 5.30
C ILE A 132 7.01 1.89 5.37
N GLY A 133 8.23 1.74 4.85
CA GLY A 133 8.99 0.50 4.95
C GLY A 133 9.13 0.01 6.39
N LEU A 134 9.48 0.90 7.32
CA LEU A 134 9.58 0.57 8.76
C LEU A 134 8.23 0.15 9.35
N VAL A 135 7.14 0.86 9.01
CA VAL A 135 5.80 0.50 9.47
C VAL A 135 5.36 -0.85 8.90
N TRP A 136 5.67 -1.15 7.64
CA TRP A 136 5.40 -2.46 7.02
C TRP A 136 6.16 -3.59 7.71
N ILE A 137 7.45 -3.39 8.01
CA ILE A 137 8.27 -4.35 8.77
C ILE A 137 7.65 -4.58 10.15
N ALA A 138 7.40 -3.50 10.91
CA ALA A 138 6.86 -3.59 12.26
C ALA A 138 5.49 -4.25 12.30
N THR A 139 4.57 -3.86 11.41
CA THR A 139 3.21 -4.43 11.38
C THR A 139 3.24 -5.91 10.98
N ALA A 140 4.07 -6.30 10.02
CA ALA A 140 4.24 -7.71 9.66
C ALA A 140 4.89 -8.52 10.79
N LEU A 141 5.93 -7.99 11.42
CA LEU A 141 6.61 -8.63 12.55
C LEU A 141 5.62 -8.93 13.69
N VAL A 142 4.78 -7.95 14.05
CA VAL A 142 3.77 -8.12 15.11
C VAL A 142 2.67 -9.08 14.68
N TYR A 143 2.15 -8.95 13.45
CA TYR A 143 1.07 -9.82 12.96
C TYR A 143 1.50 -11.30 12.95
N TYR A 144 2.61 -11.62 12.27
CA TYR A 144 3.10 -12.99 12.18
C TYR A 144 3.65 -13.47 13.52
N GLY A 145 4.25 -12.59 14.32
CA GLY A 145 4.71 -12.90 15.67
C GLY A 145 3.59 -13.37 16.59
N ILE A 146 2.43 -12.70 16.56
CA ILE A 146 1.25 -13.12 17.34
C ILE A 146 0.67 -14.43 16.78
N VAL A 147 0.62 -14.60 15.46
CA VAL A 147 0.15 -15.85 14.85
C VAL A 147 1.02 -17.03 15.29
N ILE A 148 2.35 -16.86 15.29
CA ILE A 148 3.30 -17.86 15.76
C ILE A 148 3.12 -18.08 17.27
N ALA A 149 3.01 -17.03 18.08
CA ALA A 149 2.81 -17.15 19.52
C ALA A 149 1.49 -17.86 19.91
N LEU A 150 0.41 -17.65 19.15
CA LEU A 150 -0.85 -18.39 19.33
C LEU A 150 -0.73 -19.84 18.86
N SER A 151 0.13 -20.08 17.87
CA SER A 151 0.35 -21.39 17.27
C SER A 151 1.34 -22.26 18.02
N ASP A 152 2.24 -21.67 18.79
CA ASP A 152 3.34 -22.39 19.38
C ASP A 152 3.01 -22.85 20.80
N GLN A 153 2.40 -24.04 20.91
CA GLN A 153 2.13 -24.72 22.18
C GLN A 153 3.05 -25.93 22.40
N SER A 154 4.17 -26.04 21.67
CA SER A 154 4.99 -27.26 21.69
C SER A 154 5.68 -27.53 23.03
N THR A 155 5.82 -26.52 23.88
CA THR A 155 6.51 -26.61 25.18
C THR A 155 5.67 -25.97 26.28
N PRO A 156 5.63 -26.50 27.52
CA PRO A 156 4.87 -25.91 28.64
C PRO A 156 5.26 -24.45 28.96
N ALA A 157 6.52 -24.07 28.71
CA ALA A 157 6.99 -22.69 28.84
C ALA A 157 6.44 -21.74 27.74
N ARG A 158 5.99 -22.29 26.61
CA ARG A 158 5.38 -21.55 25.48
C ARG A 158 3.84 -21.61 25.50
N ALA A 159 3.25 -22.49 26.32
CA ALA A 159 1.82 -22.54 26.59
C ALA A 159 1.39 -21.37 27.50
N MET A 160 1.59 -20.15 27.03
CA MET A 160 1.23 -18.91 27.73
C MET A 160 -0.28 -18.70 27.79
N PHE A 161 -1.02 -19.41 26.94
CA PHE A 161 -2.46 -19.27 26.78
C PHE A 161 -3.19 -20.59 27.01
N ALA A 162 -4.27 -20.53 27.78
CA ALA A 162 -5.13 -21.66 28.02
C ALA A 162 -5.90 -22.06 26.74
N GLY A 163 -6.21 -23.35 26.59
CA GLY A 163 -7.08 -23.85 25.54
C GLY A 163 -6.38 -24.65 24.43
N ASN A 164 -7.18 -25.16 23.51
CA ASN A 164 -6.71 -26.00 22.42
C ASN A 164 -6.12 -25.17 21.28
N PHE A 165 -4.88 -25.45 20.87
CA PHE A 165 -4.19 -24.81 19.74
C PHE A 165 -5.07 -24.64 18.48
N PHE A 166 -5.82 -25.69 18.08
CA PHE A 166 -6.65 -25.64 16.87
C PHE A 166 -7.80 -24.65 17.03
N LEU A 167 -8.42 -24.62 18.21
CA LEU A 167 -9.51 -23.71 18.52
C LEU A 167 -9.01 -22.26 18.60
N ASN A 168 -7.87 -22.03 19.25
CA ASN A 168 -7.27 -20.70 19.38
C ASN A 168 -6.94 -20.11 18.00
N ASN A 169 -6.38 -20.92 17.08
CA ASN A 169 -6.10 -20.48 15.71
C ASN A 169 -7.36 -20.30 14.85
N ALA A 170 -8.37 -21.17 15.02
CA ALA A 170 -9.66 -21.00 14.34
C ALA A 170 -10.35 -19.69 14.77
N ILE A 171 -10.38 -19.39 16.07
CA ILE A 171 -10.90 -18.13 16.61
C ILE A 171 -10.07 -16.95 16.11
N ALA A 172 -8.75 -17.06 16.12
CA ALA A 172 -7.87 -16.02 15.60
C ALA A 172 -8.22 -15.71 14.13
N GLY A 173 -8.38 -16.71 13.27
CA GLY A 173 -8.80 -16.53 11.87
C GLY A 173 -10.20 -15.94 11.73
N ALA A 174 -11.16 -16.45 12.51
CA ALA A 174 -12.55 -15.98 12.47
C ALA A 174 -12.70 -14.49 12.85
N ILE A 175 -11.92 -14.00 13.82
CA ILE A 175 -11.93 -12.60 14.27
C ILE A 175 -11.47 -11.63 13.17
N GLU A 176 -10.73 -12.08 12.15
CA GLU A 176 -10.29 -11.21 11.07
C GLU A 176 -11.46 -10.71 10.20
N LEU A 177 -12.49 -11.52 9.97
CA LEU A 177 -13.65 -11.13 9.16
C LEU A 177 -14.44 -9.94 9.74
N PRO A 178 -14.89 -9.95 11.01
CA PRO A 178 -15.56 -8.78 11.60
C PRO A 178 -14.61 -7.58 11.72
N THR A 179 -13.31 -7.82 11.87
CA THR A 179 -12.30 -6.76 11.85
C THR A 179 -12.32 -6.00 10.53
N LEU A 180 -12.49 -6.66 9.37
CA LEU A 180 -12.58 -5.98 8.08
C LEU A 180 -13.77 -5.00 8.02
N ILE A 181 -14.92 -5.37 8.59
CA ILE A 181 -16.11 -4.51 8.67
C ILE A 181 -15.81 -3.30 9.57
N ALA A 182 -15.20 -3.54 10.74
CA ALA A 182 -14.80 -2.49 11.66
C ALA A 182 -13.78 -1.52 11.02
N CYS A 183 -12.83 -2.03 10.24
CA CYS A 183 -11.85 -1.22 9.51
C CYS A 183 -12.51 -0.30 8.48
N VAL A 184 -13.49 -0.80 7.72
CA VAL A 184 -14.25 0.04 6.77
C VAL A 184 -14.92 1.20 7.51
N PHE A 185 -15.55 0.93 8.65
CA PHE A 185 -16.17 1.98 9.47
C PHE A 185 -15.15 2.99 10.00
N LEU A 186 -14.01 2.50 10.51
CA LEU A 186 -12.91 3.33 11.01
C LEU A 186 -12.38 4.25 9.90
N LEU A 187 -12.14 3.70 8.71
CA LEU A 187 -11.66 4.45 7.53
C LEU A 187 -12.63 5.55 7.08
N HIS A 188 -13.93 5.27 7.09
CA HIS A 188 -14.95 6.25 6.72
C HIS A 188 -15.10 7.39 7.74
N LYS A 189 -15.00 7.10 9.04
CA LYS A 189 -15.18 8.13 10.09
C LYS A 189 -13.89 8.84 10.49
N GLY A 190 -12.79 8.12 10.64
CA GLY A 190 -11.53 8.62 11.20
C GLY A 190 -10.51 9.13 10.19
N GLY A 191 -10.68 8.90 8.88
CA GLY A 191 -9.60 9.13 7.90
C GLY A 191 -8.54 8.04 7.94
N ARG A 192 -7.60 8.03 7.01
CA ARG A 192 -6.66 6.89 6.84
C ARG A 192 -5.52 6.97 7.85
N LYS A 193 -4.95 8.15 8.04
CA LYS A 193 -3.83 8.37 8.96
C LYS A 193 -4.24 8.02 10.39
N TRP A 194 -5.31 8.63 10.89
CA TRP A 194 -5.75 8.39 12.27
C TRP A 194 -6.26 6.97 12.48
N SER A 195 -6.92 6.37 11.49
CA SER A 195 -7.31 4.96 11.55
C SER A 195 -6.10 4.04 11.74
N GLN A 196 -5.01 4.30 11.03
CA GLN A 196 -3.77 3.54 11.15
C GLN A 196 -3.10 3.76 12.52
N VAL A 197 -2.99 5.01 12.97
CA VAL A 197 -2.42 5.35 14.30
C VAL A 197 -3.20 4.66 15.43
N ILE A 198 -4.53 4.80 15.43
CA ILE A 198 -5.41 4.22 16.45
C ILE A 198 -5.26 2.70 16.47
N SER A 199 -5.26 2.06 15.30
CA SER A 199 -5.16 0.60 15.21
C SER A 199 -3.81 0.08 15.73
N LEU A 200 -2.69 0.74 15.39
CA LEU A 200 -1.35 0.34 15.85
C LEU A 200 -1.10 0.61 17.34
N ILE A 201 -1.57 1.76 17.85
CA ILE A 201 -1.47 2.08 19.28
C ILE A 201 -2.36 1.13 20.09
N CYS A 202 -3.60 0.91 19.65
CA CYS A 202 -4.52 -0.01 20.31
C CYS A 202 -3.98 -1.45 20.32
N ALA A 203 -3.38 -1.92 19.22
CA ALA A 203 -2.71 -3.21 19.19
C ALA A 203 -1.58 -3.28 20.24
N GLY A 204 -0.69 -2.29 20.27
CA GLY A 204 0.43 -2.24 21.22
C GLY A 204 -0.02 -2.22 22.69
N THR A 205 -1.01 -1.40 23.03
CA THR A 205 -1.53 -1.31 24.41
C THR A 205 -2.26 -2.58 24.84
N LEU A 206 -3.01 -3.23 23.94
CA LEU A 206 -3.67 -4.51 24.23
C LEU A 206 -2.66 -5.65 24.39
N ILE A 207 -1.59 -5.69 23.59
CA ILE A 207 -0.48 -6.65 23.75
C ILE A 207 0.22 -6.42 25.09
N PHE A 208 0.47 -5.16 25.48
CA PHE A 208 1.03 -4.83 26.79
C PHE A 208 0.12 -5.27 27.94
N ALA A 209 -1.19 -5.05 27.83
CA ALA A 209 -2.16 -5.52 28.82
C ALA A 209 -2.15 -7.06 28.92
N ALA A 210 -2.14 -7.76 27.79
CA ALA A 210 -2.03 -9.21 27.74
C ALA A 210 -0.75 -9.72 28.43
N MET A 211 0.36 -9.02 28.20
CA MET A 211 1.65 -9.29 28.82
C MET A 211 1.58 -9.16 30.36
N CYS A 212 1.02 -8.07 30.88
CA CYS A 212 0.83 -7.84 32.31
C CYS A 212 -0.10 -8.88 32.97
N LEU A 213 -1.19 -9.26 32.28
CA LEU A 213 -2.12 -10.27 32.78
C LEU A 213 -1.51 -11.67 32.83
N SER A 214 -0.66 -12.00 31.85
CA SER A 214 0.07 -13.27 31.85
C SER A 214 1.02 -13.38 33.04
N LEU A 215 1.70 -12.28 33.42
CA LEU A 215 2.57 -12.24 34.61
C LEU A 215 1.79 -12.48 35.92
N ARG A 216 0.51 -12.11 35.94
CA ARG A 216 -0.38 -12.30 37.10
C ARG A 216 -1.00 -13.70 37.15
N GLY A 217 -0.72 -14.56 36.17
CA GLY A 217 -1.28 -15.90 36.07
C GLY A 217 -2.70 -15.96 35.47
N GLU A 218 -3.25 -14.84 35.01
CA GLU A 218 -4.60 -14.76 34.41
C GLU A 218 -4.57 -15.10 32.91
N MET A 219 -4.22 -16.34 32.59
CA MET A 219 -3.97 -16.80 31.20
C MET A 219 -5.20 -16.62 30.26
N ALA A 220 -6.42 -16.76 30.78
CA ALA A 220 -7.64 -16.59 29.98
C ALA A 220 -7.87 -15.13 29.56
N PHE A 221 -7.71 -14.18 30.49
CA PHE A 221 -7.81 -12.76 30.16
C PHE A 221 -6.63 -12.32 29.29
N SER A 222 -5.43 -12.84 29.53
CA SER A 222 -4.27 -12.60 28.66
C SER A 222 -4.55 -13.01 27.21
N LEU A 223 -5.14 -14.20 26.98
CA LEU A 223 -5.54 -14.65 25.65
C LEU A 223 -6.59 -13.72 25.01
N LEU A 224 -7.59 -13.29 25.76
CA LEU A 224 -8.63 -12.38 25.27
C LEU A 224 -8.04 -11.05 24.78
N PHE A 225 -7.17 -10.44 25.59
CA PHE A 225 -6.49 -9.19 25.23
C PHE A 225 -5.52 -9.38 24.05
N LEU A 226 -4.84 -10.53 23.97
CA LEU A 226 -3.98 -10.84 22.83
C LEU A 226 -4.80 -11.00 21.54
N LEU A 227 -5.93 -11.69 21.58
CA LEU A 227 -6.84 -11.84 20.42
C LEU A 227 -7.43 -10.49 20.00
N ALA A 228 -7.76 -9.60 20.95
CA ALA A 228 -8.16 -8.24 20.66
C ALA A 228 -7.02 -7.43 19.99
N GLY A 229 -5.79 -7.52 20.52
CA GLY A 229 -4.61 -6.93 19.90
C GLY A 229 -4.34 -7.48 18.50
N LYS A 230 -4.59 -8.77 18.29
CA LYS A 230 -4.50 -9.45 16.99
C LYS A 230 -5.53 -8.92 15.98
N ALA A 231 -6.74 -8.60 16.44
CA ALA A 231 -7.75 -7.93 15.62
C ALA A 231 -7.26 -6.53 15.21
N CYS A 232 -6.76 -5.73 16.17
CA CYS A 232 -6.26 -4.38 15.89
C CYS A 232 -5.08 -4.37 14.90
N ILE A 233 -4.10 -5.28 15.05
CA ILE A 233 -2.96 -5.35 14.13
C ILE A 233 -3.39 -5.82 12.74
N GLN A 234 -4.35 -6.75 12.62
CA GLN A 234 -4.89 -7.14 11.33
C GLN A 234 -5.60 -5.96 10.65
N GLY A 235 -6.34 -5.18 11.43
CA GLY A 235 -6.95 -3.97 10.94
C GLY A 235 -5.93 -2.93 10.46
N ALA A 236 -4.84 -2.75 11.22
CA ALA A 236 -3.72 -1.91 10.81
C ALA A 236 -3.05 -2.42 9.53
N PHE A 237 -2.92 -3.75 9.34
CA PHE A 237 -2.36 -4.32 8.12
C PHE A 237 -3.27 -4.03 6.91
N ASN A 238 -4.59 -4.19 7.06
CA ASN A 238 -5.56 -3.88 6.02
C ASN A 238 -5.53 -2.39 5.63
N ILE A 239 -5.59 -1.49 6.62
CA ILE A 239 -5.51 -0.04 6.39
C ILE A 239 -4.19 0.34 5.72
N LEU A 240 -3.08 -0.30 6.09
CA LEU A 240 -1.75 -0.03 5.51
C LEU A 240 -1.69 -0.35 4.00
N TYR A 241 -2.33 -1.42 3.52
CA TYR A 241 -2.43 -1.69 2.07
C TYR A 241 -3.16 -0.56 1.34
N ILE A 242 -4.28 -0.10 1.90
CA ILE A 242 -5.08 0.99 1.31
C ILE A 242 -4.28 2.29 1.34
N PHE A 243 -3.74 2.64 2.51
CA PHE A 243 -3.01 3.88 2.73
C PHE A 243 -1.76 3.98 1.85
N THR A 244 -0.99 2.89 1.72
CA THR A 244 0.15 2.82 0.80
C THR A 244 -0.33 3.08 -0.63
N SER A 245 -1.42 2.45 -1.07
CA SER A 245 -1.93 2.65 -2.43
C SER A 245 -2.43 4.07 -2.71
N GLU A 246 -2.94 4.79 -1.70
CA GLU A 246 -3.41 6.17 -1.84
C GLU A 246 -2.25 7.18 -1.85
N LEU A 247 -1.11 6.84 -1.27
CA LEU A 247 0.03 7.74 -1.11
C LEU A 247 0.96 7.80 -2.34
N TYR A 248 0.97 6.74 -3.16
CA TYR A 248 1.80 6.67 -4.36
C TYR A 248 1.02 6.99 -5.63
N PRO A 249 1.64 7.70 -6.59
CA PRO A 249 1.00 8.04 -7.83
C PRO A 249 0.70 6.80 -8.65
N THR A 250 -0.37 6.86 -9.45
CA THR A 250 -0.93 5.71 -10.19
C THR A 250 0.14 4.95 -10.99
N VAL A 251 1.10 5.67 -11.59
CA VAL A 251 2.20 5.11 -12.39
C VAL A 251 3.14 4.17 -11.63
N ILE A 252 3.38 4.41 -10.34
CA ILE A 252 4.29 3.59 -9.50
C ILE A 252 3.57 2.89 -8.35
N ARG A 253 2.25 3.06 -8.22
CA ARG A 253 1.46 2.56 -7.08
C ARG A 253 1.60 1.06 -6.87
N ASN A 254 1.41 0.27 -7.93
CA ASN A 254 1.48 -1.19 -7.83
C ASN A 254 2.90 -1.65 -7.46
N SER A 255 3.93 -1.02 -8.06
CA SER A 255 5.33 -1.27 -7.72
C SER A 255 5.66 -0.89 -6.28
N ALA A 256 5.12 0.23 -5.78
CA ALA A 256 5.33 0.69 -4.42
C ALA A 256 4.70 -0.25 -3.40
N VAL A 257 3.41 -0.60 -3.57
CA VAL A 257 2.72 -1.56 -2.69
C VAL A 257 3.43 -2.92 -2.71
N GLY A 258 3.85 -3.39 -3.88
CA GLY A 258 4.62 -4.64 -4.02
C GLY A 258 5.96 -4.59 -3.30
N THR A 259 6.73 -3.50 -3.47
CA THR A 259 8.03 -3.33 -2.81
C THR A 259 7.88 -3.23 -1.29
N CYS A 260 6.92 -2.46 -0.80
CA CYS A 260 6.62 -2.38 0.62
C CYS A 260 6.20 -3.74 1.21
N SER A 261 5.39 -4.51 0.48
CA SER A 261 5.00 -5.88 0.89
C SER A 261 6.19 -6.83 0.94
N MET A 262 7.13 -6.71 -0.01
CA MET A 262 8.38 -7.46 0.00
C MET A 262 9.25 -7.10 1.22
N ILE A 263 9.43 -5.80 1.49
CA ILE A 263 10.18 -5.32 2.68
C ILE A 263 9.50 -5.81 3.96
N ALA A 264 8.17 -5.86 4.02
CA ALA A 264 7.42 -6.41 5.15
C ALA A 264 7.79 -7.86 5.48
N ARG A 265 8.20 -8.67 4.49
CA ARG A 265 8.62 -10.06 4.72
C ARG A 265 9.87 -10.18 5.59
N ILE A 266 10.71 -9.15 5.66
CA ILE A 266 11.83 -9.10 6.61
C ILE A 266 11.29 -9.17 8.04
N GLY A 267 10.21 -8.43 8.33
CA GLY A 267 9.52 -8.48 9.62
C GLY A 267 8.89 -9.86 9.89
N SER A 268 8.25 -10.45 8.89
CA SER A 268 7.70 -11.81 8.97
C SER A 268 8.79 -12.85 9.29
N ALA A 269 9.94 -12.80 8.62
CA ALA A 269 11.05 -13.70 8.87
C ALA A 269 11.63 -13.50 10.28
N ALA A 270 11.82 -12.24 10.70
CA ALA A 270 12.31 -11.92 12.04
C ALA A 270 11.37 -12.42 13.15
N SER A 271 10.05 -12.43 12.91
CA SER A 271 9.06 -12.85 13.90
C SER A 271 9.24 -14.29 14.38
N GLY A 272 9.67 -15.21 13.51
CA GLY A 272 9.96 -16.60 13.88
C GLY A 272 11.17 -16.72 14.80
N TYR A 273 12.23 -15.95 14.56
CA TYR A 273 13.40 -15.92 15.43
C TYR A 273 13.08 -15.27 16.79
N ILE A 274 12.26 -14.22 16.79
CA ILE A 274 11.79 -13.59 18.04
C ILE A 274 10.93 -14.56 18.84
N ALA A 275 10.12 -15.39 18.20
CA ALA A 275 9.37 -16.44 18.89
C ALA A 275 10.31 -17.46 19.55
N ILE A 276 11.35 -17.94 18.84
CA ILE A 276 12.34 -18.88 19.40
C ILE A 276 13.14 -18.25 20.56
N LEU A 277 13.34 -16.93 20.55
CA LEU A 277 14.04 -16.22 21.62
C LEU A 277 13.38 -16.43 23.01
N SER A 278 12.08 -16.79 23.06
CA SER A 278 11.41 -17.16 24.30
C SER A 278 12.04 -18.35 25.03
N ASP A 279 12.73 -19.24 24.30
CA ASP A 279 13.35 -20.44 24.88
C ASP A 279 14.62 -20.13 25.66
N VAL A 280 15.39 -19.16 25.18
CA VAL A 280 16.70 -18.83 25.72
C VAL A 280 16.59 -17.73 26.77
N THR A 281 15.53 -16.91 26.70
CA THR A 281 15.32 -15.76 27.58
C THR A 281 14.13 -16.00 28.52
N LEU A 282 13.15 -15.09 28.53
CA LEU A 282 11.91 -15.21 29.27
C LEU A 282 10.73 -15.28 28.29
N PRO A 283 9.66 -16.02 28.60
CA PRO A 283 8.46 -16.11 27.75
C PRO A 283 7.81 -14.76 27.41
N ILE A 284 8.12 -13.72 28.18
CA ILE A 284 7.56 -12.37 28.03
C ILE A 284 8.28 -11.50 26.98
N VAL A 285 9.53 -11.82 26.64
CA VAL A 285 10.36 -11.00 25.75
C VAL A 285 9.73 -10.80 24.36
N PRO A 286 9.17 -11.85 23.70
CA PRO A 286 8.52 -11.66 22.41
C PRO A 286 7.34 -10.67 22.46
N MET A 287 6.51 -10.75 23.51
CA MET A 287 5.37 -9.83 23.66
C MET A 287 5.82 -8.37 23.87
N ALA A 288 6.89 -8.17 24.64
CA ALA A 288 7.47 -6.85 24.85
C ALA A 288 8.00 -6.27 23.52
N VAL A 289 8.70 -7.08 22.72
CA VAL A 289 9.16 -6.69 21.38
C VAL A 289 7.98 -6.31 20.49
N PHE A 290 6.94 -7.14 20.43
CA PHE A 290 5.77 -6.84 19.61
C PHE A 290 5.05 -5.55 20.04
N CYS A 291 4.93 -5.31 21.35
CA CYS A 291 4.38 -4.07 21.89
C CYS A 291 5.19 -2.84 21.42
N VAL A 292 6.51 -2.86 21.62
CA VAL A 292 7.39 -1.72 21.27
C VAL A 292 7.33 -1.43 19.77
N PHE A 293 7.42 -2.44 18.91
CA PHE A 293 7.34 -2.25 17.47
C PHE A 293 5.98 -1.72 17.01
N SER A 294 4.87 -2.19 17.61
CA SER A 294 3.53 -1.70 17.29
C SER A 294 3.33 -0.23 17.68
N LEU A 295 3.76 0.15 18.89
CA LEU A 295 3.69 1.54 19.35
C LEU A 295 4.58 2.46 18.52
N PHE A 296 5.81 2.03 18.25
CA PHE A 296 6.75 2.77 17.42
C PHE A 296 6.21 3.00 16.00
N ALA A 297 5.62 1.97 15.37
CA ALA A 297 4.97 2.10 14.08
C ALA A 297 3.80 3.09 14.11
N GLY A 298 3.00 3.10 15.19
CA GLY A 298 1.92 4.07 15.38
C GLY A 298 2.42 5.52 15.41
N VAL A 299 3.54 5.77 16.10
CA VAL A 299 4.18 7.09 16.15
C VAL A 299 4.73 7.49 14.78
N LEU A 300 5.37 6.56 14.06
CA LEU A 300 5.92 6.82 12.72
C LEU A 300 4.86 7.29 11.71
N ILE A 301 3.64 6.74 11.77
CA ILE A 301 2.53 7.16 10.89
C ILE A 301 2.14 8.63 11.11
N TYR A 302 2.39 9.20 12.28
CA TYR A 302 2.08 10.61 12.54
C TYR A 302 2.82 11.57 11.61
N PHE A 303 4.00 11.18 11.11
CA PHE A 303 4.80 11.96 10.16
C PHE A 303 4.31 11.87 8.71
N LEU A 304 3.30 11.03 8.43
CA LEU A 304 2.71 10.91 7.09
C LEU A 304 1.53 11.88 6.91
N PRO A 305 1.25 12.32 5.66
CA PRO A 305 0.10 13.15 5.35
C PRO A 305 -1.21 12.33 5.42
N GLU A 306 -2.33 13.02 5.66
CA GLU A 306 -3.66 12.40 5.56
C GLU A 306 -4.08 12.29 4.07
N THR A 307 -4.70 11.17 3.70
CA THR A 307 -5.13 10.90 2.31
C THR A 307 -6.65 10.99 2.13
N ARG A 308 -7.39 11.17 3.23
CA ARG A 308 -8.85 11.26 3.21
C ARG A 308 -9.35 12.39 2.29
N ASP A 309 -10.30 12.03 1.43
CA ASP A 309 -11.04 12.94 0.54
C ASP A 309 -10.16 13.74 -0.45
N LEU A 310 -8.89 13.35 -0.61
CA LEU A 310 -7.98 13.90 -1.62
C LEU A 310 -8.08 13.11 -2.94
N PRO A 311 -7.94 13.78 -4.09
CA PRO A 311 -7.75 13.07 -5.35
C PRO A 311 -6.48 12.23 -5.28
N LEU A 312 -6.49 11.10 -5.99
CA LEU A 312 -5.29 10.27 -6.07
C LEU A 312 -4.19 11.04 -6.81
N PRO A 313 -2.94 11.00 -6.32
CA PRO A 313 -1.83 11.60 -7.06
C PRO A 313 -1.69 10.90 -8.41
N GLU A 314 -1.64 11.68 -9.49
CA GLU A 314 -1.41 11.18 -10.84
C GLU A 314 0.08 11.28 -11.18
N THR A 315 0.77 12.30 -10.65
CA THR A 315 2.20 12.55 -10.86
C THR A 315 3.03 12.45 -9.59
N MET A 316 4.36 12.37 -9.75
CA MET A 316 5.31 12.44 -8.63
C MET A 316 5.26 13.79 -7.91
N TYR A 317 4.99 14.87 -8.64
CA TYR A 317 4.86 16.22 -8.07
C TYR A 317 3.65 16.31 -7.13
N ASP A 318 2.49 15.80 -7.54
CA ASP A 318 1.28 15.77 -6.71
C ASP A 318 1.54 15.07 -5.38
N ALA A 319 2.24 13.94 -5.45
CA ALA A 319 2.55 13.14 -4.29
C ALA A 319 3.51 13.87 -3.32
N VAL A 320 4.40 14.74 -3.80
CA VAL A 320 5.27 15.58 -2.95
C VAL A 320 4.47 16.72 -2.34
N ARG A 321 3.61 17.37 -3.13
CA ARG A 321 2.78 18.50 -2.68
C ARG A 321 1.79 18.11 -1.58
N MET A 322 1.30 16.87 -1.58
CA MET A 322 0.47 16.32 -0.50
C MET A 322 1.13 16.40 0.89
N LEU A 323 2.46 16.43 0.99
CA LEU A 323 3.15 16.63 2.28
C LEU A 323 3.10 18.09 2.72
N ASN A 324 3.29 19.02 1.78
CA ASN A 324 3.36 20.45 2.05
C ASN A 324 1.99 21.09 2.28
N SER A 325 0.91 20.55 1.68
CA SER A 325 -0.45 21.08 1.81
C SER A 325 -1.14 20.74 3.15
N SER A 326 -0.43 20.11 4.10
CA SER A 326 -0.98 19.78 5.42
C SER A 326 -1.47 21.02 6.21
N GLY A 327 -1.21 22.24 5.72
CA GLY A 327 -1.74 23.52 6.22
C GLY A 327 -2.84 24.19 5.39
N GLU A 328 -3.10 23.77 4.14
CA GLU A 328 -4.07 24.43 3.25
C GLU A 328 -5.20 23.48 2.86
N ARG A 329 -6.36 23.71 3.49
CA ARG A 329 -7.63 23.05 3.15
C ARG A 329 -7.96 23.39 1.70
N TYR A 330 -7.98 22.39 0.81
CA TYR A 330 -8.46 22.55 -0.56
C TYR A 330 -9.90 23.10 -0.54
N ARG A 331 -10.06 24.39 -0.87
CA ARG A 331 -11.34 24.93 -1.30
C ARG A 331 -11.57 24.42 -2.72
N CYS A 332 -12.49 23.48 -2.89
CA CYS A 332 -13.02 23.17 -4.21
C CYS A 332 -13.56 24.46 -4.80
N ILE A 333 -12.92 25.00 -5.84
CA ILE A 333 -13.49 26.06 -6.66
C ILE A 333 -14.58 25.38 -7.49
N GLY A 334 -15.81 25.43 -6.96
CA GLY A 334 -17.01 25.09 -7.71
C GLY A 334 -17.17 26.07 -8.88
N GLY A 335 -17.39 25.51 -10.07
CA GLY A 335 -17.49 26.28 -11.29
C GLY A 335 -18.59 27.34 -11.25
N ASN A 336 -18.21 28.55 -11.64
CA ASN A 336 -18.91 29.39 -12.62
C ASN A 336 -18.15 30.70 -12.75
N GLN A 337 -17.30 30.82 -13.77
CA GLN A 337 -17.13 32.06 -14.51
C GLN A 337 -16.59 31.74 -15.90
N ALA A 338 -17.36 32.17 -16.88
CA ALA A 338 -17.14 31.99 -18.29
C ALA A 338 -15.97 32.84 -18.79
N ALA A 339 -15.33 32.32 -19.85
CA ALA A 339 -14.62 33.05 -20.91
C ALA A 339 -13.72 34.23 -20.50
N ASP A 340 -12.41 33.99 -20.45
CA ASP A 340 -11.49 34.85 -21.18
C ASP A 340 -10.31 34.02 -21.71
N GLY A 341 -9.90 34.31 -22.94
CA GLY A 341 -8.84 33.59 -23.64
C GLY A 341 -7.46 34.03 -23.17
N GLY A 342 -6.57 33.07 -23.00
CA GLY A 342 -5.15 33.29 -22.75
C GLY A 342 -4.41 31.96 -22.71
N GLU A 343 -3.68 31.65 -23.78
CA GLU A 343 -2.72 30.57 -23.83
C GLU A 343 -1.66 30.80 -22.74
N HIS A 344 -1.64 29.94 -21.72
CA HIS A 344 -0.49 29.80 -20.84
C HIS A 344 0.28 28.57 -21.30
N GLU A 345 1.31 28.83 -22.10
CA GLU A 345 2.37 27.87 -22.41
C GLU A 345 3.03 27.36 -21.13
N ASP A 346 3.40 26.09 -21.19
CA ASP A 346 3.95 25.26 -20.13
C ASP A 346 5.18 25.87 -19.45
N ASP A 347 5.06 26.14 -18.15
CA ASP A 347 6.16 26.49 -17.25
C ASP A 347 6.90 25.20 -16.82
N PHE A 348 7.64 24.59 -17.76
CA PHE A 348 8.27 23.27 -17.61
C PHE A 348 9.75 23.29 -17.16
N ASP A 349 10.42 24.45 -17.11
CA ASP A 349 11.88 24.49 -16.91
C ASP A 349 12.42 25.19 -15.65
N ASP A 350 11.60 25.94 -14.90
CA ASP A 350 12.19 26.93 -13.98
C ASP A 350 12.71 26.39 -12.63
N TYR A 351 12.41 25.12 -12.29
CA TYR A 351 12.85 24.53 -11.00
C TYR A 351 14.20 23.79 -11.06
N TYR A 352 14.71 23.47 -12.26
CA TYR A 352 16.02 22.84 -12.41
C TYR A 352 17.13 23.84 -12.79
N VAL A 353 16.78 25.01 -13.33
CA VAL A 353 17.75 26.07 -13.70
C VAL A 353 18.24 26.85 -12.47
N THR A 354 17.41 27.04 -11.44
CA THR A 354 17.78 27.84 -10.26
C THR A 354 18.83 27.18 -9.34
N LYS A 355 19.10 25.88 -9.49
CA LYS A 355 20.18 25.19 -8.77
C LYS A 355 21.49 25.09 -9.54
N ALA A 356 21.48 25.31 -10.86
CA ALA A 356 22.69 25.38 -11.65
C ALA A 356 23.39 26.74 -11.50
N ASN A 357 22.63 27.83 -11.37
CA ASN A 357 23.19 29.19 -11.28
C ASN A 357 23.69 29.61 -9.89
N ASN A 358 23.50 28.81 -8.84
CA ASN A 358 23.95 29.14 -7.49
C ASN A 358 25.31 28.52 -7.10
N ASN A 359 26.03 27.92 -8.06
CA ASN A 359 27.32 27.27 -7.83
C ASN A 359 28.50 27.88 -8.59
N GLU A 360 28.30 28.97 -9.33
CA GLU A 360 29.36 29.74 -9.99
C GLU A 360 29.28 31.21 -9.58
N ASP A 361 29.56 31.51 -8.32
CA ASP A 361 29.92 32.87 -7.92
C ASP A 361 30.94 32.80 -6.78
N ASN A 362 32.20 32.60 -7.15
CA ASN A 362 33.34 32.94 -6.32
C ASN A 362 34.49 33.40 -7.22
N ASN A 363 34.71 34.72 -7.22
CA ASN A 363 35.96 35.44 -7.51
C ASN A 363 36.68 35.12 -8.83
N THR A 364 36.66 36.05 -9.79
CA THR A 364 37.87 36.84 -10.12
C THR A 364 37.59 38.02 -11.06
N THR A 365 38.36 39.08 -10.84
CA THR A 365 38.42 40.38 -11.48
C THR A 365 38.99 40.36 -12.90
N LEU A 366 38.48 41.31 -13.71
CA LEU A 366 39.09 42.08 -14.81
C LEU A 366 40.37 41.59 -15.53
N SER A 367 40.28 41.80 -16.85
CA SER A 367 41.31 42.22 -17.83
C SER A 367 42.15 41.17 -18.56
N ASP A 368 42.07 41.30 -19.89
CA ASP A 368 43.09 41.07 -20.92
C ASP A 368 43.19 39.71 -21.62
N VAL A 369 43.48 39.85 -22.93
CA VAL A 369 44.07 38.91 -23.90
C VAL A 369 43.08 37.94 -24.59
N GLU A 370 42.61 38.20 -25.81
CA GLU A 370 43.27 38.05 -27.12
C GLU A 370 43.50 36.57 -27.56
N GLU A 371 43.10 36.31 -28.81
CA GLU A 371 43.53 35.22 -29.71
C GLU A 371 43.02 33.77 -29.59
N GLU A 372 42.39 33.38 -30.72
CA GLU A 372 42.71 32.23 -31.58
C GLU A 372 41.79 30.99 -31.66
N LYS A 373 41.37 30.77 -32.92
CA LYS A 373 41.16 29.53 -33.69
C LYS A 373 39.87 28.74 -33.45
N GLU A 374 38.86 28.81 -34.34
CA GLU A 374 38.79 28.40 -35.77
C GLU A 374 38.57 26.87 -35.94
N ILE A 375 37.70 26.54 -36.92
CA ILE A 375 37.41 25.24 -37.54
C ILE A 375 36.33 24.38 -36.82
N GLY A 376 35.21 24.01 -37.44
CA GLY A 376 34.84 24.10 -38.84
C GLY A 376 33.36 23.80 -39.11
N ASP A 377 32.99 24.24 -40.30
CA ASP A 377 31.70 24.14 -40.97
C ASP A 377 31.13 22.71 -41.06
N ASP A 378 29.80 22.61 -41.00
CA ASP A 378 29.08 22.10 -42.16
C ASP A 378 27.66 22.68 -42.25
N VAL A 379 27.37 23.19 -43.43
CA VAL A 379 26.24 24.01 -43.85
C VAL A 379 25.25 23.14 -44.65
N PHE A 380 24.02 23.68 -44.79
CA PHE A 380 22.95 23.39 -45.76
C PHE A 380 21.78 22.55 -45.23
N LEU A 381 20.55 23.06 -45.03
CA LEU A 381 19.60 23.87 -45.83
C LEU A 381 18.49 23.04 -46.51
N TYR A 382 17.28 23.62 -46.45
CA TYR A 382 16.05 23.33 -47.23
C TYR A 382 15.21 22.12 -46.77
N THR A 383 13.87 22.16 -46.72
CA THR A 383 12.90 23.06 -47.38
C THR A 383 11.52 22.99 -46.70
N ASN A 384 10.84 24.13 -46.67
CA ASN A 384 9.38 24.28 -46.65
C ASN A 384 8.69 23.38 -47.68
N VAL A 385 7.59 22.73 -47.30
CA VAL A 385 6.52 22.35 -48.25
C VAL A 385 5.15 22.70 -47.64
N SER A 386 4.50 23.63 -48.33
CA SER A 386 3.12 24.04 -48.21
C SER A 386 2.22 23.21 -49.15
N LYS A 387 0.93 23.09 -48.79
CA LYS A 387 -0.26 22.67 -49.56
C LYS A 387 -0.58 21.18 -49.67
N ARG A 388 -1.70 20.79 -49.05
CA ARG A 388 -3.02 20.81 -49.72
C ARG A 388 -4.15 21.04 -48.74
#